data_AF-A0A498L4V5-F1
#
_entry.id   AF-A0A498L4V5-F1
#
_cell.length_a   1.000
_cell.length_b   1.000
_cell.length_c   1.000
_cell.angle_alpha   90.00
_cell.angle_beta   90.00
_cell.angle_gamma   90.00
#
_symmetry.space_group_name_H-M   'P 1'
#
loop_
_entity.id
_entity.type
_entity.pdbx_description
1 polymer ?
#
loop_
_entity_poly.entity_id
_entity_poly.type
_entity_poly.pdbx_seq_one_letter_code
_entity_poly.pdbx_strand_id
1 'polypeptide(L)'
;MPAHPLRVAVVCSSNQNRSMEAHNILSKRGFDVRSFGTGTHVKLPGPAPDKPNIYDFKTTYEQMYNDLVRKDKELYTQNGILHMLDRNKRIKTRPERFQNCKEQFDLVITCEERVYDQVLEDLNSREQETFQPVHVINVDIQDNHEEATLGAFLICELCQCIQHTDDMENEMDELLQEFEEKSHRPFLHTAIVCMSDMNALLDRFHNFILPRMRGPERVCHCTCGRHHVEYVIPYEGSVSASSVGSSAGSSVSKQELDLVLGLLMGFCISWILLWLDGALHCALRLWRSSRHYGADGDLWRSWRWVSRVCNLRELRRRLQTRRPEDGGNNVVHVKQKLYHNGHPSPRRL
;
A
#
# COMPACT_ATOMS: atom_id res chain seq x y z
N MET A 1 3.70 -19.36 -24.70
CA MET A 1 2.49 -18.88 -24.00
C MET A 1 2.91 -18.54 -22.58
N PRO A 2 2.47 -17.40 -22.01
CA PRO A 2 2.82 -17.04 -20.64
C PRO A 2 2.36 -18.15 -19.69
N ALA A 3 3.12 -18.39 -18.62
CA ALA A 3 2.92 -19.52 -17.72
C ALA A 3 1.55 -19.49 -17.01
N HIS A 4 0.97 -18.28 -16.81
CA HIS A 4 -0.37 -18.06 -16.28
C HIS A 4 -1.03 -16.82 -16.91
N PRO A 5 -2.35 -16.82 -17.15
CA PRO A 5 -3.07 -15.64 -17.66
C PRO A 5 -3.15 -14.54 -16.60
N LEU A 6 -2.80 -13.31 -17.00
CA LEU A 6 -2.82 -12.12 -16.13
C LEU A 6 -4.25 -11.82 -15.65
N ARG A 7 -4.46 -11.79 -14.32
CA ARG A 7 -5.74 -11.46 -13.69
C ARG A 7 -5.80 -9.96 -13.38
N VAL A 8 -6.68 -9.25 -14.08
CA VAL A 8 -6.74 -7.79 -14.08
C VAL A 8 -8.00 -7.28 -13.40
N ALA A 9 -7.87 -6.27 -12.54
CA ALA A 9 -8.99 -5.48 -12.06
C ALA A 9 -8.88 -4.04 -12.58
N VAL A 10 -9.97 -3.48 -13.13
CA VAL A 10 -10.04 -2.05 -13.48
C VAL A 10 -11.01 -1.32 -12.56
N VAL A 11 -10.56 -0.22 -11.95
CA VAL A 11 -11.28 0.44 -10.86
C VAL A 11 -11.48 1.92 -11.18
N CYS A 12 -12.73 2.38 -11.09
CA CYS A 12 -13.07 3.81 -11.13
C CYS A 12 -13.90 4.21 -9.89
N SER A 13 -14.57 5.35 -9.91
CA SER A 13 -15.39 5.80 -8.78
C SER A 13 -16.72 5.02 -8.66
N SER A 14 -17.56 5.06 -9.70
CA SER A 14 -18.93 4.52 -9.66
C SER A 14 -19.11 3.14 -10.31
N ASN A 15 -18.07 2.58 -10.94
CA ASN A 15 -18.16 1.37 -11.77
C ASN A 15 -19.22 1.49 -12.90
N GLN A 16 -19.20 2.63 -13.60
CA GLN A 16 -20.19 2.98 -14.62
C GLN A 16 -19.57 3.25 -15.99
N ASN A 17 -18.63 4.19 -16.07
CA ASN A 17 -18.07 4.68 -17.32
C ASN A 17 -16.70 4.04 -17.61
N ARG A 18 -15.62 4.67 -17.11
CA ARG A 18 -14.21 4.34 -17.40
C ARG A 18 -13.85 2.86 -17.18
N SER A 19 -14.10 2.32 -15.98
CA SER A 19 -13.76 0.92 -15.67
C SER A 19 -14.58 -0.09 -16.45
N MET A 20 -15.82 0.24 -16.82
CA MET A 20 -16.69 -0.66 -17.60
C MET A 20 -16.37 -0.63 -19.10
N GLU A 21 -15.92 0.50 -19.64
CA GLU A 21 -15.41 0.56 -21.00
C GLU A 21 -14.11 -0.26 -21.12
N ALA A 22 -13.17 -0.09 -20.17
CA ALA A 22 -11.97 -0.91 -20.10
C ALA A 22 -12.28 -2.41 -19.92
N HIS A 23 -13.23 -2.76 -19.04
CA HIS A 23 -13.69 -4.14 -18.89
C HIS A 23 -14.16 -4.73 -20.21
N ASN A 24 -15.02 -4.02 -20.95
CA ASN A 24 -15.55 -4.46 -22.24
C ASN A 24 -14.44 -4.78 -23.25
N ILE A 25 -13.45 -3.88 -23.37
CA ILE A 25 -12.33 -4.05 -24.30
C ILE A 25 -11.44 -5.23 -23.87
N LEU A 26 -11.01 -5.27 -22.59
CA LEU A 26 -10.15 -6.33 -22.06
C LEU A 26 -10.80 -7.72 -22.18
N SER A 27 -12.09 -7.83 -21.84
CA SER A 27 -12.84 -9.08 -21.94
C SER A 27 -12.91 -9.58 -23.38
N LYS A 28 -13.19 -8.69 -24.36
CA LYS A 28 -13.17 -9.03 -25.79
C LYS A 28 -11.79 -9.46 -26.31
N ARG A 29 -10.71 -9.05 -25.62
CA ARG A 29 -9.33 -9.43 -25.93
C ARG A 29 -8.86 -10.68 -25.19
N GLY A 30 -9.72 -11.31 -24.39
CA GLY A 30 -9.44 -12.58 -23.73
C GLY A 30 -8.73 -12.48 -22.38
N PHE A 31 -8.66 -11.30 -21.77
CA PHE A 31 -8.13 -11.14 -20.42
C PHE A 31 -9.10 -11.67 -19.36
N ASP A 32 -8.58 -12.25 -18.27
CA ASP A 32 -9.34 -12.48 -17.04
C ASP A 32 -9.50 -11.12 -16.32
N VAL A 33 -10.60 -10.43 -16.61
CA VAL A 33 -10.84 -9.06 -16.16
C VAL A 33 -12.06 -8.94 -15.25
N ARG A 34 -11.90 -8.18 -14.17
CA ARG A 34 -12.99 -7.69 -13.33
C ARG A 34 -12.98 -6.17 -13.25
N SER A 35 -14.10 -5.56 -12.86
CA SER A 35 -14.19 -4.11 -12.73
C SER A 35 -14.91 -3.66 -11.47
N PHE A 36 -14.45 -2.57 -10.87
CA PHE A 36 -14.93 -2.09 -9.57
C PHE A 36 -15.11 -0.57 -9.49
N GLY A 37 -15.80 -0.16 -8.43
CA GLY A 37 -15.96 1.22 -7.99
C GLY A 37 -15.42 1.38 -6.57
N THR A 38 -14.75 2.47 -6.23
CA THR A 38 -14.33 2.76 -4.83
C THR A 38 -15.29 3.68 -4.09
N GLY A 39 -16.20 4.36 -4.82
CA GLY A 39 -17.16 5.30 -4.26
C GLY A 39 -18.01 4.68 -3.15
N THR A 40 -18.59 5.53 -2.30
CA THR A 40 -19.56 5.07 -1.30
C THR A 40 -20.88 4.67 -1.94
N HIS A 41 -21.26 5.36 -3.00
CA HIS A 41 -22.47 5.13 -3.79
C HIS A 41 -22.16 5.25 -5.27
N VAL A 42 -23.00 4.65 -6.09
CA VAL A 42 -22.98 4.80 -7.54
C VAL A 42 -23.63 6.14 -7.89
N LYS A 43 -22.89 7.01 -8.58
CA LYS A 43 -23.39 8.32 -9.03
C LYS A 43 -23.45 8.38 -10.55
N LEU A 44 -24.58 8.84 -11.07
CA LEU A 44 -24.78 9.18 -12.48
C LEU A 44 -25.21 10.65 -12.60
N PRO A 45 -24.83 11.35 -13.69
CA PRO A 45 -25.32 12.70 -13.94
C PRO A 45 -26.85 12.76 -13.95
N GLY A 46 -27.41 13.89 -13.50
CA GLY A 46 -28.85 14.17 -13.58
C GLY A 46 -29.13 15.46 -14.35
N PRO A 47 -30.32 16.07 -14.19
CA PRO A 47 -30.72 17.25 -14.96
C PRO A 47 -29.90 18.52 -14.61
N ALA A 48 -29.24 18.55 -13.46
CA ALA A 48 -28.38 19.63 -13.03
C ALA A 48 -27.18 19.08 -12.21
N PRO A 49 -26.04 19.81 -12.12
CA PRO A 49 -24.85 19.35 -11.40
C PRO A 49 -25.08 19.03 -9.92
N ASP A 50 -26.00 19.74 -9.27
CA ASP A 50 -26.41 19.58 -7.88
C ASP A 50 -27.43 18.44 -7.68
N LYS A 51 -27.95 17.85 -8.77
CA LYS A 51 -28.99 16.82 -8.74
C LYS A 51 -28.54 15.52 -9.41
N PRO A 52 -27.47 14.85 -8.94
CA PRO A 52 -27.05 13.56 -9.47
C PRO A 52 -28.06 12.45 -9.12
N ASN A 53 -28.12 11.42 -9.95
CA ASN A 53 -28.81 10.18 -9.61
C ASN A 53 -27.87 9.30 -8.77
N ILE A 54 -28.28 9.00 -7.54
CA ILE A 54 -27.46 8.25 -6.57
C ILE A 54 -28.14 6.90 -6.31
N TYR A 55 -27.35 5.83 -6.38
CA TYR A 55 -27.81 4.45 -6.15
C TYR A 55 -26.86 3.70 -5.22
N ASP A 56 -27.40 2.73 -4.49
CA ASP A 56 -26.60 1.73 -3.79
C ASP A 56 -25.99 0.72 -4.78
N PHE A 57 -24.79 0.19 -4.48
CA PHE A 57 -24.11 -0.83 -5.30
C PHE A 57 -24.90 -2.15 -5.44
N LYS A 58 -25.90 -2.39 -4.59
CA LYS A 58 -26.84 -3.52 -4.72
C LYS A 58 -27.79 -3.36 -5.91
N THR A 59 -28.03 -2.14 -6.38
CA THR A 59 -28.92 -1.84 -7.51
C THR A 59 -28.33 -2.37 -8.82
N THR A 60 -29.12 -3.08 -9.61
CA THR A 60 -28.69 -3.60 -10.92
C THR A 60 -28.67 -2.50 -12.00
N TYR A 61 -27.86 -2.68 -13.05
CA TYR A 61 -27.85 -1.72 -14.17
C TYR A 61 -29.20 -1.66 -14.89
N GLU A 62 -29.95 -2.76 -14.93
CA GLU A 62 -31.31 -2.80 -15.48
C GLU A 62 -32.28 -1.96 -14.65
N GLN A 63 -32.22 -2.05 -13.31
CA GLN A 63 -33.03 -1.20 -12.44
C GLN A 63 -32.69 0.28 -12.61
N MET A 64 -31.41 0.63 -12.72
CA MET A 64 -30.99 2.01 -13.01
C MET A 64 -31.52 2.48 -14.37
N TYR A 65 -31.42 1.65 -15.40
CA TYR A 65 -31.93 1.95 -16.74
C TYR A 65 -33.44 2.25 -16.70
N ASN A 66 -34.22 1.37 -16.09
CA ASN A 66 -35.67 1.53 -15.98
C ASN A 66 -36.09 2.71 -15.10
N ASP A 67 -35.29 3.06 -14.09
CA ASP A 67 -35.50 4.27 -13.29
C ASP A 67 -35.28 5.55 -14.12
N LEU A 68 -34.18 5.63 -14.86
CA LEU A 68 -33.86 6.79 -15.68
C LEU A 68 -34.84 6.97 -16.84
N VAL A 69 -35.27 5.87 -17.49
CA VAL A 69 -36.32 5.91 -18.53
C VAL A 69 -37.64 6.48 -17.98
N ARG A 70 -38.02 6.11 -16.75
CA ARG A 70 -39.24 6.62 -16.11
C ARG A 70 -39.12 8.09 -15.70
N LYS A 71 -37.92 8.55 -15.33
CA LYS A 71 -37.66 9.94 -14.94
C LYS A 71 -37.66 10.89 -16.13
N ASP A 72 -36.81 10.62 -17.13
CA ASP A 72 -36.67 11.46 -18.32
C ASP A 72 -35.92 10.70 -19.43
N LYS A 73 -36.65 9.95 -20.25
CA LYS A 73 -36.05 9.15 -21.33
C LYS A 73 -35.26 10.02 -22.33
N GLU A 74 -35.73 11.22 -22.65
CA GLU A 74 -35.11 12.07 -23.67
C GLU A 74 -33.76 12.58 -23.20
N LEU A 75 -33.69 13.16 -21.99
CA LEU A 75 -32.45 13.64 -21.39
C LEU A 75 -31.39 12.54 -21.32
N TYR A 76 -31.74 11.36 -20.77
CA TYR A 76 -30.78 10.27 -20.56
C TYR A 76 -30.44 9.50 -21.84
N THR A 77 -31.20 9.69 -22.92
CA THR A 77 -30.82 9.24 -24.26
C THR A 77 -29.82 10.23 -24.87
N GLN A 78 -30.09 11.54 -24.80
CA GLN A 78 -29.24 12.57 -25.41
C GLN A 78 -27.85 12.64 -24.79
N ASN A 79 -27.73 12.47 -23.47
CA ASN A 79 -26.43 12.46 -22.79
C ASN A 79 -25.71 11.09 -22.82
N GLY A 80 -26.29 10.08 -23.47
CA GLY A 80 -25.69 8.75 -23.64
C GLY A 80 -25.76 7.81 -22.43
N ILE A 81 -26.34 8.21 -21.30
CA ILE A 81 -26.36 7.38 -20.08
C ILE A 81 -27.15 6.09 -20.27
N LEU A 82 -28.30 6.13 -20.97
CA LEU A 82 -29.07 4.91 -21.23
C LEU A 82 -28.29 3.92 -22.10
N HIS A 83 -27.53 4.41 -23.08
CA HIS A 83 -26.67 3.56 -23.91
C HIS A 83 -25.53 2.94 -23.08
N MET A 84 -24.89 3.74 -22.21
CA MET A 84 -23.87 3.26 -21.27
C MET A 84 -24.43 2.18 -20.32
N LEU A 85 -25.62 2.36 -19.77
CA LEU A 85 -26.25 1.35 -18.90
C LEU A 85 -26.62 0.08 -19.66
N ASP A 86 -27.06 0.19 -20.92
CA ASP A 86 -27.33 -0.95 -21.78
C ASP A 86 -26.06 -1.77 -22.09
N ARG A 87 -24.92 -1.10 -22.31
CA ARG A 87 -23.61 -1.74 -22.38
C ARG A 87 -23.28 -2.46 -21.07
N ASN A 88 -23.43 -1.78 -19.94
CA ASN A 88 -23.03 -2.31 -18.63
C ASN A 88 -23.80 -3.58 -18.25
N LYS A 89 -25.13 -3.61 -18.45
CA LYS A 89 -25.95 -4.79 -18.12
C LYS A 89 -25.63 -6.02 -18.97
N ARG A 90 -25.06 -5.85 -20.17
CA ARG A 90 -24.59 -6.95 -21.03
C ARG A 90 -23.27 -7.56 -20.53
N ILE A 91 -22.48 -6.79 -19.78
CA ILE A 91 -21.20 -7.21 -19.22
C ILE A 91 -21.42 -7.91 -17.88
N LYS A 92 -22.18 -7.29 -16.98
CA LYS A 92 -22.49 -7.86 -15.65
C LYS A 92 -23.76 -7.28 -15.06
N THR A 93 -24.33 -7.94 -14.05
CA THR A 93 -25.66 -7.60 -13.51
C THR A 93 -25.72 -6.26 -12.76
N ARG A 94 -24.68 -5.93 -11.98
CA ARG A 94 -24.67 -4.74 -11.11
C ARG A 94 -23.25 -4.18 -10.97
N PRO A 95 -23.09 -2.88 -10.64
CA PRO A 95 -21.80 -2.32 -10.24
C PRO A 95 -21.35 -2.95 -8.92
N GLU A 96 -20.04 -3.08 -8.77
CA GLU A 96 -19.43 -3.73 -7.62
C GLU A 96 -18.42 -2.80 -6.96
N ARG A 97 -18.41 -2.81 -5.63
CA ARG A 97 -17.54 -1.99 -4.81
C ARG A 97 -16.24 -2.73 -4.48
N PHE A 98 -15.09 -2.12 -4.75
CA PHE A 98 -13.78 -2.76 -4.64
C PHE A 98 -13.50 -3.27 -3.23
N GLN A 99 -13.81 -2.45 -2.21
CA GLN A 99 -13.56 -2.75 -0.80
C GLN A 99 -14.36 -3.98 -0.29
N ASN A 100 -15.41 -4.37 -1.00
CA ASN A 100 -16.22 -5.54 -0.65
C ASN A 100 -15.74 -6.82 -1.35
N CYS A 101 -14.84 -6.71 -2.33
CA CYS A 101 -14.33 -7.84 -3.11
C CYS A 101 -13.13 -8.48 -2.41
N LYS A 102 -13.12 -9.81 -2.30
CA LYS A 102 -12.03 -10.60 -1.70
C LYS A 102 -11.20 -11.38 -2.73
N GLU A 103 -11.48 -11.21 -4.01
CA GLU A 103 -10.69 -11.82 -5.07
C GLU A 103 -9.29 -11.19 -5.16
N GLN A 104 -8.33 -12.01 -5.55
CA GLN A 104 -6.94 -11.60 -5.77
C GLN A 104 -6.71 -11.28 -7.24
N PHE A 105 -5.87 -10.29 -7.51
CA PHE A 105 -5.50 -9.84 -8.86
C PHE A 105 -3.98 -9.69 -8.92
N ASP A 106 -3.41 -9.94 -10.10
CA ASP A 106 -1.99 -9.69 -10.36
C ASP A 106 -1.77 -8.19 -10.60
N LEU A 107 -2.73 -7.57 -11.30
CA LEU A 107 -2.71 -6.17 -11.71
C LEU A 107 -4.03 -5.47 -11.42
N VAL A 108 -3.97 -4.34 -10.72
CA VAL A 108 -5.09 -3.43 -10.46
C VAL A 108 -4.82 -2.10 -11.16
N ILE A 109 -5.71 -1.69 -12.04
CA ILE A 109 -5.60 -0.44 -12.78
C ILE A 109 -6.66 0.54 -12.27
N THR A 110 -6.26 1.73 -11.84
CA THR A 110 -7.16 2.79 -11.39
C THR A 110 -7.28 3.89 -12.44
N CYS A 111 -8.46 4.49 -12.56
CA CYS A 111 -8.75 5.48 -13.60
C CYS A 111 -8.54 6.95 -13.18
N GLU A 112 -8.16 7.22 -11.93
CA GLU A 112 -7.83 8.54 -11.38
C GLU A 112 -7.08 8.39 -10.05
N GLU A 113 -6.21 9.35 -9.73
CA GLU A 113 -5.39 9.36 -8.50
C GLU A 113 -6.21 9.18 -7.21
N ARG A 114 -7.40 9.79 -7.11
CA ARG A 114 -8.27 9.59 -5.94
C ARG A 114 -8.69 8.12 -5.76
N VAL A 115 -8.96 7.42 -6.87
CA VAL A 115 -9.34 6.00 -6.83
C VAL A 115 -8.11 5.15 -6.50
N TYR A 116 -6.94 5.53 -7.01
CA TYR A 116 -5.65 4.93 -6.66
C TYR A 116 -5.42 4.93 -5.15
N ASP A 117 -5.50 6.10 -4.50
CA ASP A 117 -5.32 6.21 -3.04
C ASP A 117 -6.30 5.32 -2.26
N GLN A 118 -7.56 5.29 -2.68
CA GLN A 118 -8.60 4.49 -2.03
C GLN A 118 -8.38 2.98 -2.20
N VAL A 119 -7.82 2.56 -3.33
CA VAL A 119 -7.43 1.16 -3.56
C VAL A 119 -6.23 0.80 -2.68
N LEU A 120 -5.20 1.66 -2.62
CA LEU A 120 -4.03 1.40 -1.78
C LEU A 120 -4.38 1.36 -0.29
N GLU A 121 -5.19 2.30 0.19
CA GLU A 121 -5.67 2.35 1.58
C GLU A 121 -6.42 1.07 1.94
N ASP A 122 -7.35 0.64 1.08
CA ASP A 122 -8.12 -0.58 1.29
C ASP A 122 -7.22 -1.83 1.29
N LEU A 123 -6.32 -1.98 0.31
CA LEU A 123 -5.40 -3.11 0.24
C LEU A 123 -4.43 -3.18 1.43
N ASN A 124 -3.95 -2.02 1.92
CA ASN A 124 -3.09 -1.95 3.11
C ASN A 124 -3.85 -2.24 4.41
N SER A 125 -5.16 -1.97 4.45
CA SER A 125 -5.99 -2.23 5.64
C SER A 125 -6.42 -3.69 5.79
N ARG A 126 -6.29 -4.51 4.74
CA ARG A 126 -6.68 -5.92 4.74
C ARG A 126 -5.64 -6.76 5.49
N GLU A 127 -6.12 -7.63 6.38
CA GLU A 127 -5.31 -8.72 6.92
C GLU A 127 -4.89 -9.67 5.80
N GLN A 128 -3.67 -10.19 5.91
CA GLN A 128 -3.02 -10.90 4.82
C GLN A 128 -3.03 -12.39 5.06
N GLU A 129 -3.46 -13.11 4.02
CA GLU A 129 -3.41 -14.57 4.00
C GLU A 129 -2.31 -15.07 3.04
N THR A 130 -1.95 -14.27 2.03
CA THR A 130 -1.04 -14.66 0.95
C THR A 130 0.05 -13.60 0.72
N PHE A 131 1.31 -14.01 0.67
CA PHE A 131 2.47 -13.14 0.37
C PHE A 131 2.65 -12.87 -1.14
N GLN A 132 1.54 -12.86 -1.90
CA GLN A 132 1.58 -12.57 -3.34
C GLN A 132 1.51 -11.05 -3.55
N PRO A 133 2.44 -10.46 -4.31
CA PRO A 133 2.38 -9.04 -4.66
C PRO A 133 1.20 -8.77 -5.59
N VAL A 134 0.59 -7.59 -5.42
CA VAL A 134 -0.34 -7.01 -6.39
C VAL A 134 0.25 -5.69 -6.91
N HIS A 135 0.29 -5.53 -8.23
CA HIS A 135 0.72 -4.28 -8.84
C HIS A 135 -0.50 -3.35 -8.98
N VAL A 136 -0.42 -2.14 -8.45
CA VAL A 136 -1.45 -1.11 -8.61
C VAL A 136 -0.90 -0.01 -9.51
N ILE A 137 -1.57 0.28 -10.62
CA ILE A 137 -1.15 1.28 -11.61
C ILE A 137 -2.28 2.30 -11.81
N ASN A 138 -1.98 3.59 -11.70
CA ASN A 138 -2.93 4.65 -12.03
C ASN A 138 -2.76 5.12 -13.47
N VAL A 139 -3.88 5.21 -14.19
CA VAL A 139 -3.99 5.85 -15.50
C VAL A 139 -5.05 6.94 -15.38
N ASP A 140 -4.64 8.21 -15.40
CA ASP A 140 -5.60 9.30 -15.32
C ASP A 140 -6.45 9.38 -16.60
N ILE A 141 -7.74 9.13 -16.44
CA ILE A 141 -8.74 9.13 -17.51
C ILE A 141 -9.87 10.07 -17.08
N GLN A 142 -10.15 11.08 -17.91
CA GLN A 142 -11.25 12.00 -17.66
C GLN A 142 -12.60 11.28 -17.73
N ASP A 143 -13.55 11.69 -16.89
CA ASP A 143 -14.84 11.00 -16.76
C ASP A 143 -15.87 11.45 -17.81
N ASN A 144 -15.56 11.22 -19.08
CA ASN A 144 -16.47 11.37 -20.21
C ASN A 144 -16.38 10.13 -21.12
N HIS A 145 -17.28 9.99 -22.10
CA HIS A 145 -17.38 8.79 -22.91
C HIS A 145 -16.18 8.61 -23.88
N GLU A 146 -15.67 9.71 -24.42
CA GLU A 146 -14.59 9.72 -25.42
C GLU A 146 -13.25 9.33 -24.76
N GLU A 147 -12.89 10.02 -23.67
CA GLU A 147 -11.69 9.72 -22.89
C GLU A 147 -11.76 8.35 -22.23
N ALA A 148 -12.94 7.88 -21.80
CA ALA A 148 -13.10 6.51 -21.32
C ALA A 148 -12.75 5.47 -22.39
N THR A 149 -13.09 5.74 -23.66
CA THR A 149 -12.79 4.86 -24.78
C THR A 149 -11.29 4.87 -25.10
N LEU A 150 -10.67 6.06 -25.19
CA LEU A 150 -9.23 6.20 -25.41
C LEU A 150 -8.42 5.56 -24.28
N GLY A 151 -8.81 5.82 -23.03
CA GLY A 151 -8.21 5.23 -21.84
C GLY A 151 -8.36 3.71 -21.80
N ALA A 152 -9.50 3.17 -22.23
CA ALA A 152 -9.70 1.72 -22.31
C ALA A 152 -8.77 1.05 -23.34
N PHE A 153 -8.49 1.70 -24.48
CA PHE A 153 -7.49 1.22 -25.42
C PHE A 153 -6.07 1.28 -24.86
N LEU A 154 -5.70 2.39 -24.20
CA LEU A 154 -4.40 2.53 -23.55
C LEU A 154 -4.18 1.47 -22.47
N ILE A 155 -5.19 1.23 -21.63
CA ILE A 155 -5.18 0.16 -20.62
C ILE A 155 -4.99 -1.21 -21.28
N CYS A 156 -5.69 -1.46 -22.39
CA CYS A 156 -5.57 -2.72 -23.12
C CYS A 156 -4.16 -2.93 -23.68
N GLU A 157 -3.55 -1.89 -24.26
CA GLU A 157 -2.18 -1.95 -24.78
C GLU A 157 -1.18 -2.21 -23.63
N LEU A 158 -1.33 -1.51 -22.51
CA LEU A 158 -0.51 -1.72 -21.32
C LEU A 158 -0.60 -3.16 -20.80
N CYS A 159 -1.82 -3.69 -20.63
CA CYS A 159 -2.04 -5.07 -20.20
C CYS A 159 -1.42 -6.08 -21.18
N GLN A 160 -1.49 -5.81 -22.49
CA GLN A 160 -0.86 -6.66 -23.50
C GLN A 160 0.66 -6.64 -23.35
N CYS A 161 1.28 -5.46 -23.24
CA CYS A 161 2.72 -5.36 -23.04
C CYS A 161 3.17 -6.10 -21.77
N ILE A 162 2.47 -5.90 -20.65
CA ILE A 162 2.76 -6.60 -19.39
C ILE A 162 2.60 -8.12 -19.53
N GLN A 163 1.59 -8.61 -20.27
CA GLN A 163 1.40 -10.05 -20.44
C GLN A 163 2.50 -10.72 -21.30
N HIS A 164 3.22 -9.95 -22.10
CA HIS A 164 4.33 -10.45 -22.94
C HIS A 164 5.69 -10.40 -22.23
N THR A 165 5.79 -9.83 -21.02
CA THR A 165 7.03 -9.85 -20.24
C THR A 165 7.19 -11.20 -19.53
N ASP A 166 8.42 -11.72 -19.54
CA ASP A 166 8.76 -12.97 -18.83
C ASP A 166 8.93 -12.73 -17.32
N ASP A 167 9.31 -11.51 -16.93
CA ASP A 167 9.55 -11.11 -15.53
C ASP A 167 8.90 -9.76 -15.20
N MET A 168 7.58 -9.79 -15.00
CA MET A 168 6.77 -8.62 -14.66
C MET A 168 7.32 -7.83 -13.45
N GLU A 169 7.88 -8.51 -12.43
CA GLU A 169 8.37 -7.82 -11.22
C GLU A 169 9.60 -6.93 -11.52
N ASN A 170 10.47 -7.35 -12.45
CA ASN A 170 11.70 -6.63 -12.78
C ASN A 170 11.54 -5.65 -13.95
N GLU A 171 10.62 -5.92 -14.88
CA GLU A 171 10.45 -5.13 -16.11
C GLU A 171 9.37 -4.05 -16.02
N MET A 172 8.54 -4.05 -14.97
CA MET A 172 7.41 -3.10 -14.83
C MET A 172 7.84 -1.63 -14.91
N ASP A 173 8.91 -1.25 -14.20
CA ASP A 173 9.37 0.15 -14.14
C ASP A 173 9.85 0.65 -15.51
N GLU A 174 10.57 -0.20 -16.25
CA GLU A 174 11.09 0.11 -17.59
C GLU A 174 9.96 0.20 -18.62
N LEU A 175 9.02 -0.74 -18.57
CA LEU A 175 7.83 -0.76 -19.42
C LEU A 175 6.95 0.47 -19.18
N LEU A 176 6.72 0.83 -17.93
CA LEU A 176 5.95 2.04 -17.60
C LEU A 176 6.65 3.29 -18.09
N GLN A 177 7.97 3.40 -17.93
CA GLN A 177 8.72 4.55 -18.45
C GLN A 177 8.59 4.67 -19.98
N GLU A 178 8.69 3.57 -20.72
CA GLU A 178 8.47 3.58 -22.18
C GLU A 178 7.05 4.03 -22.54
N PHE A 179 6.04 3.59 -21.78
CA PHE A 179 4.66 4.02 -21.96
C PHE A 179 4.44 5.50 -21.60
N GLU A 180 5.11 6.04 -20.57
CA GLU A 180 5.08 7.47 -20.25
C GLU A 180 5.63 8.30 -21.40
N GLU A 181 6.75 7.88 -21.97
CA GLU A 181 7.40 8.55 -23.10
C GLU A 181 6.52 8.52 -24.36
N LYS A 182 5.89 7.37 -24.65
CA LYS A 182 5.02 7.17 -25.83
C LYS A 182 3.67 7.88 -25.71
N SER A 183 3.05 7.85 -24.53
CA SER A 183 1.69 8.36 -24.32
C SER A 183 1.67 9.81 -23.83
N HIS A 184 2.81 10.35 -23.39
CA HIS A 184 2.93 11.65 -22.73
C HIS A 184 1.99 11.79 -21.51
N ARG A 185 1.74 10.68 -20.81
CA ARG A 185 0.93 10.62 -19.59
C ARG A 185 1.74 9.99 -18.47
N PRO A 186 1.76 10.56 -17.26
CA PRO A 186 2.42 9.93 -16.12
C PRO A 186 1.61 8.73 -15.63
N PHE A 187 2.30 7.67 -15.20
CA PHE A 187 1.70 6.52 -14.55
C PHE A 187 2.17 6.44 -13.10
N LEU A 188 1.23 6.37 -12.15
CA LEU A 188 1.59 6.04 -10.77
C LEU A 188 1.65 4.52 -10.66
N HIS A 189 2.65 4.00 -9.97
CA HIS A 189 2.78 2.58 -9.74
C HIS A 189 3.19 2.29 -8.29
N THR A 190 2.58 1.27 -7.71
CA THR A 190 2.98 0.71 -6.42
C THR A 190 2.77 -0.78 -6.45
N ALA A 191 3.83 -1.54 -6.17
CA ALA A 191 3.71 -2.96 -5.85
C ALA A 191 3.40 -3.09 -4.36
N ILE A 192 2.20 -3.54 -4.04
CA ILE A 192 1.84 -3.89 -2.67
C ILE A 192 2.17 -5.37 -2.49
N VAL A 193 3.31 -5.64 -1.85
CA VAL A 193 3.41 -6.86 -1.04
C VAL A 193 2.79 -6.46 0.27
N CYS A 194 1.55 -6.87 0.48
CA CYS A 194 1.01 -6.79 1.81
C CYS A 194 1.98 -7.66 2.65
N MET A 195 2.81 -7.01 3.49
CA MET A 195 3.61 -7.64 4.54
C MET A 195 2.87 -7.39 5.84
N SER A 196 2.53 -8.45 6.57
CA SER A 196 1.81 -8.35 7.83
C SER A 196 2.71 -7.57 8.76
N ASP A 197 2.26 -6.35 9.10
CA ASP A 197 2.85 -5.40 10.02
C ASP A 197 4.37 -5.52 10.19
N MET A 198 5.15 -4.56 9.67
CA MET A 198 6.48 -4.32 10.23
C MET A 198 6.42 -4.19 11.75
N ASN A 199 5.29 -3.78 12.33
CA ASN A 199 5.04 -3.79 13.77
C ASN A 199 4.93 -5.19 14.38
N ALA A 200 4.31 -6.18 13.73
CA ALA A 200 4.26 -7.56 14.21
C ALA A 200 5.61 -8.28 14.02
N LEU A 201 6.33 -7.95 12.95
CA LEU A 201 7.70 -8.42 12.74
C LEU A 201 8.65 -7.78 13.76
N LEU A 202 8.56 -6.47 14.00
CA LEU A 202 9.31 -5.73 15.02
C LEU A 202 8.91 -6.17 16.43
N ASP A 203 7.64 -6.47 16.70
CA ASP A 203 7.16 -7.00 17.97
C ASP A 203 7.66 -8.43 18.20
N ARG A 204 7.67 -9.29 17.17
CA ARG A 204 8.35 -10.60 17.28
C ARG A 204 9.85 -10.42 17.45
N PHE A 205 10.46 -9.43 16.80
CA PHE A 205 11.87 -9.14 16.97
C PHE A 205 12.17 -8.65 18.40
N HIS A 206 11.35 -7.75 18.95
CA HIS A 206 11.49 -7.16 20.28
C HIS A 206 11.10 -8.13 21.41
N ASN A 207 10.07 -8.94 21.23
CA ASN A 207 9.53 -9.81 22.28
C ASN A 207 10.08 -11.24 22.25
N PHE A 208 10.59 -11.72 21.10
CA PHE A 208 11.12 -13.09 20.99
C PHE A 208 12.62 -13.15 20.66
N ILE A 209 13.10 -12.33 19.74
CA ILE A 209 14.49 -12.43 19.23
C ILE A 209 15.45 -11.63 20.11
N LEU A 210 15.14 -10.37 20.42
CA LEU A 210 15.95 -9.50 21.29
C LEU A 210 16.19 -10.08 22.69
N PRO A 211 15.22 -10.73 23.36
CA PRO A 211 15.45 -11.39 24.63
C PRO A 211 16.34 -12.64 24.52
N ARG A 212 16.26 -13.39 23.41
CA ARG A 212 17.15 -14.53 23.13
C ARG A 212 18.56 -14.12 22.74
N MET A 213 18.71 -12.97 22.07
CA MET A 213 20.00 -12.43 21.63
C MET A 213 20.73 -11.65 22.74
N ARG A 214 20.01 -11.12 23.74
CA ARG A 214 20.60 -10.39 24.88
C ARG A 214 21.11 -11.29 26.02
N GLY A 215 21.04 -12.61 25.85
CA GLY A 215 21.62 -13.56 26.82
C GLY A 215 20.93 -13.56 28.19
N PRO A 216 21.36 -14.48 29.08
CA PRO A 216 20.62 -14.88 30.29
C PRO A 216 20.70 -13.89 31.47
N GLU A 217 21.12 -12.64 31.28
CA GLU A 217 21.40 -11.72 32.40
C GLU A 217 20.25 -10.76 32.76
N ARG A 218 19.00 -11.10 32.42
CA ARG A 218 17.81 -10.39 32.94
C ARG A 218 16.73 -11.30 33.50
N VAL A 219 17.10 -12.50 33.94
CA VAL A 219 16.23 -13.35 34.76
C VAL A 219 16.66 -13.19 36.20
N CYS A 220 15.81 -12.60 37.05
CA CYS A 220 16.00 -12.67 38.48
C CYS A 220 15.76 -14.14 38.93
N HIS A 221 16.84 -14.86 39.19
CA HIS A 221 16.78 -16.13 39.93
C HIS A 221 16.50 -15.82 41.42
N CYS A 222 15.23 -15.77 41.85
CA CYS A 222 14.92 -16.17 43.23
C CYS A 222 14.63 -17.67 43.21
N THR A 223 15.30 -18.40 44.09
CA THR A 223 14.89 -19.74 44.53
C THR A 223 14.03 -19.58 45.77
N CYS A 224 12.80 -19.13 45.58
CA CYS A 224 11.80 -19.04 46.64
C CYS A 224 10.51 -19.75 46.15
N GLY A 225 10.20 -20.86 46.81
CA GLY A 225 9.43 -21.96 46.23
C GLY A 225 7.92 -21.76 46.08
N ARG A 226 7.40 -22.51 45.10
CA ARG A 226 6.02 -22.98 44.87
C ARG A 226 4.97 -21.96 44.40
N HIS A 227 4.69 -22.09 43.09
CA HIS A 227 3.43 -21.86 42.39
C HIS A 227 2.74 -20.50 42.60
N HIS A 228 3.19 -19.47 41.91
CA HIS A 228 2.35 -18.52 41.14
C HIS A 228 3.27 -17.56 40.37
N VAL A 229 2.98 -17.27 39.09
CA VAL A 229 3.72 -16.27 38.31
C VAL A 229 3.05 -14.93 38.54
N GLU A 230 3.62 -14.10 39.41
CA GLU A 230 3.20 -12.71 39.60
C GLU A 230 4.12 -11.78 38.78
N TYR A 231 3.51 -10.95 37.94
CA TYR A 231 4.21 -9.90 37.22
C TYR A 231 4.31 -8.66 38.12
N VAL A 232 5.52 -8.34 38.59
CA VAL A 232 5.78 -7.11 39.34
C VAL A 232 6.10 -5.99 38.35
N ILE A 233 5.21 -5.00 38.25
CA ILE A 233 5.49 -3.72 37.59
C ILE A 233 6.18 -2.81 38.64
N PRO A 234 7.34 -2.19 38.35
CA PRO A 234 7.97 -1.31 39.32
C PRO A 234 7.20 0.01 39.41
N TYR A 235 6.77 0.34 40.63
CA TYR A 235 6.19 1.64 41.00
C TYR A 235 7.34 2.60 41.32
N GLU A 236 7.55 3.65 40.51
CA GLU A 236 8.50 4.71 40.85
C GLU A 236 7.87 5.63 41.92
N GLY A 237 8.28 5.41 43.17
CA GLY A 237 7.85 6.20 44.33
C GLY A 237 9.02 6.78 45.10
N SER A 238 9.09 8.11 45.09
CA SER A 238 9.67 9.04 46.07
C SER A 238 11.18 9.05 46.33
N VAL A 239 11.76 10.20 45.96
CA VAL A 239 12.98 10.84 46.47
C VAL A 239 13.08 10.74 47.99
N SER A 240 14.27 10.42 48.51
CA SER A 240 14.68 10.70 49.89
C SER A 240 16.14 11.13 49.91
N ALA A 241 16.37 12.36 50.33
CA ALA A 241 17.68 12.99 50.44
C ALA A 241 18.47 12.43 51.63
N SER A 242 19.76 12.15 51.45
CA SER A 242 20.75 12.24 52.52
C SER A 242 22.13 12.56 51.91
N SER A 243 22.78 13.53 52.54
CA SER A 243 23.98 14.28 52.17
C SER A 243 25.30 13.48 52.20
N VAL A 244 26.25 13.82 51.32
CA VAL A 244 27.58 14.45 51.62
C VAL A 244 28.56 14.22 50.44
N GLY A 245 29.13 15.32 49.91
CA GLY A 245 30.58 15.41 49.63
C GLY A 245 31.12 15.10 48.23
N SER A 246 31.25 16.15 47.42
CA SER A 246 32.43 16.49 46.58
C SER A 246 32.98 15.48 45.58
N SER A 247 32.67 15.69 44.30
CA SER A 247 33.66 15.72 43.20
C SER A 247 33.00 16.25 41.93
N ALA A 248 33.46 17.41 41.46
CA ALA A 248 33.14 17.92 40.13
C ALA A 248 33.84 17.03 39.09
N GLY A 249 33.08 16.09 38.53
CA GLY A 249 33.40 15.38 37.30
C GLY A 249 32.08 15.25 36.55
N SER A 250 32.04 15.75 35.32
CA SER A 250 30.87 15.79 34.44
C SER A 250 30.17 14.43 34.38
N SER A 251 29.16 14.24 35.22
CA SER A 251 28.33 13.04 35.24
C SER A 251 27.30 13.19 34.13
N VAL A 252 27.69 12.86 32.90
CA VAL A 252 26.73 12.54 31.84
C VAL A 252 25.84 11.46 32.41
N SER A 253 24.53 11.72 32.48
CA SER A 253 23.60 10.78 33.09
C SER A 253 23.66 9.46 32.31
N LYS A 254 23.50 8.31 32.98
CA LYS A 254 23.60 6.99 32.32
C LYS A 254 22.64 6.87 31.11
N GLN A 255 21.52 7.59 31.16
CA GLN A 255 20.59 7.74 30.04
C GLN A 255 21.16 8.52 28.86
N GLU A 256 21.90 9.60 29.10
CA GLU A 256 22.59 10.35 28.05
C GLU A 256 23.72 9.51 27.42
N LEU A 257 24.44 8.71 28.22
CA LEU A 257 25.46 7.80 27.69
C LEU A 257 24.83 6.69 26.83
N ASP A 258 23.73 6.09 27.28
CA ASP A 258 23.00 5.06 26.53
C ASP A 258 22.37 5.63 25.24
N LEU A 259 21.90 6.88 25.26
CA LEU A 259 21.39 7.57 24.08
C LEU A 259 22.51 7.87 23.08
N VAL A 260 23.65 8.38 23.54
CA VAL A 260 24.83 8.66 22.70
C VAL A 260 25.39 7.36 22.13
N LEU A 261 25.47 6.29 22.92
CA LEU A 261 25.89 4.97 22.47
C LEU A 261 24.92 4.41 21.43
N GLY A 262 23.61 4.57 21.63
CA GLY A 262 22.58 4.16 20.67
C GLY A 262 22.66 4.91 19.34
N LEU A 263 22.90 6.23 19.38
CA LEU A 263 23.08 7.05 18.19
C LEU A 263 24.35 6.70 17.43
N LEU A 264 25.47 6.47 18.13
CA LEU A 264 26.72 6.05 17.52
C LEU A 264 26.61 4.66 16.90
N MET A 265 25.99 3.70 17.61
CA MET A 265 25.72 2.37 17.07
C MET A 265 24.78 2.44 15.85
N GLY A 266 23.74 3.25 15.90
CA GLY A 266 22.82 3.48 14.78
C GLY A 266 23.53 4.09 13.55
N PHE A 267 24.44 5.04 13.77
CA PHE A 267 25.24 5.64 12.71
C PHE A 267 26.22 4.63 12.10
N CYS A 268 26.92 3.85 12.93
CA CYS A 268 27.82 2.79 12.48
C CYS A 268 27.07 1.70 11.69
N ILE A 269 25.90 1.26 12.16
CA ILE A 269 25.07 0.28 11.45
C ILE A 269 24.60 0.87 10.12
N SER A 270 24.12 2.11 10.10
CA SER A 270 23.68 2.78 8.87
C SER A 270 24.82 2.91 7.85
N TRP A 271 26.04 3.23 8.31
CA TRP A 271 27.22 3.31 7.46
C TRP A 271 27.64 1.95 6.91
N ILE A 272 27.59 0.89 7.73
CA ILE A 272 27.86 -0.48 7.30
C ILE A 272 26.81 -0.94 6.29
N LEU A 273 25.53 -0.64 6.50
CA LEU A 273 24.46 -0.99 5.57
C LEU A 273 24.60 -0.26 4.23
N LEU A 274 24.97 1.04 4.24
CA LEU A 274 25.26 1.80 3.02
C LEU A 274 26.49 1.27 2.28
N TRP A 275 27.52 0.85 3.02
CA TRP A 275 28.71 0.25 2.43
C TRP A 275 28.40 -1.14 1.83
N LEU A 276 27.61 -1.95 2.54
CA LEU A 276 27.14 -3.25 2.05
C LEU A 276 26.25 -3.09 0.82
N ASP A 277 25.39 -2.07 0.77
CA ASP A 277 24.58 -1.73 -0.40
C ASP A 277 25.46 -1.36 -1.61
N GLY A 278 26.48 -0.52 -1.40
CA GLY A 278 27.46 -0.18 -2.43
C GLY A 278 28.27 -1.39 -2.91
N ALA A 279 28.71 -2.24 -1.99
CA ALA A 279 29.45 -3.47 -2.28
C ALA A 279 28.56 -4.50 -3.02
N LEU A 280 27.30 -4.63 -2.61
CA LEU A 280 26.30 -5.49 -3.26
C LEU A 280 26.01 -4.98 -4.67
N HIS A 281 25.87 -3.67 -4.87
CA HIS A 281 25.68 -3.07 -6.20
C HIS A 281 26.90 -3.22 -7.11
N CYS A 282 28.12 -3.15 -6.57
CA CYS A 282 29.35 -3.44 -7.31
C CYS A 282 29.47 -4.93 -7.66
N ALA A 283 29.17 -5.82 -6.71
CA ALA A 283 29.15 -7.26 -6.92
C ALA A 283 28.06 -7.67 -7.94
N LEU A 284 26.87 -7.07 -7.88
CA LEU A 284 25.79 -7.29 -8.85
C LEU A 284 26.14 -6.78 -10.25
N ARG A 285 26.91 -5.69 -10.36
CA ARG A 285 27.43 -5.20 -11.66
C ARG A 285 28.49 -6.12 -12.24
N LEU A 286 29.43 -6.58 -11.42
CA LEU A 286 30.44 -7.57 -11.82
C LEU A 286 29.81 -8.94 -12.17
N TRP A 287 28.75 -9.32 -11.47
CA TRP A 287 27.96 -10.53 -11.70
C TRP A 287 27.13 -10.45 -12.99
N ARG A 288 26.53 -9.31 -13.31
CA ARG A 288 25.85 -9.07 -14.61
C ARG A 288 26.83 -9.08 -15.78
N SER A 289 28.05 -8.58 -15.61
CA SER A 289 29.12 -8.67 -16.63
C SER A 289 29.61 -10.11 -16.85
N SER A 290 29.50 -10.97 -15.82
CA SER A 290 29.88 -12.40 -15.89
C SER A 290 28.78 -13.32 -16.45
N ARG A 291 27.59 -12.79 -16.79
CA ARG A 291 26.43 -13.52 -17.33
C ARG A 291 26.63 -14.06 -18.76
N HIS A 292 27.86 -14.05 -19.29
CA HIS A 292 28.25 -14.64 -20.56
C HIS A 292 29.04 -15.95 -20.44
N TYR A 293 29.38 -16.41 -19.24
CA TYR A 293 29.97 -17.73 -19.04
C TYR A 293 29.16 -18.50 -17.99
N GLY A 294 28.42 -19.50 -18.46
CA GLY A 294 27.50 -20.28 -17.65
C GLY A 294 28.20 -21.25 -16.70
N ALA A 295 27.68 -21.35 -15.47
CA ALA A 295 27.60 -22.57 -14.68
C ALA A 295 26.80 -22.32 -13.37
N ASP A 296 26.03 -23.34 -13.00
CA ASP A 296 25.44 -23.67 -11.69
C ASP A 296 24.19 -22.93 -11.16
N GLY A 297 23.05 -23.64 -11.30
CA GLY A 297 21.70 -23.24 -10.96
C GLY A 297 21.17 -23.65 -9.58
N ASP A 298 21.99 -24.23 -8.69
CA ASP A 298 21.46 -24.79 -7.43
C ASP A 298 21.80 -24.00 -6.15
N LEU A 299 22.69 -23.00 -6.23
CA LEU A 299 22.82 -21.97 -5.17
C LEU A 299 21.82 -20.80 -5.35
N TRP A 300 20.98 -20.89 -6.40
CA TRP A 300 20.26 -19.78 -7.04
C TRP A 300 18.90 -19.44 -6.40
N ARG A 301 18.31 -20.33 -5.58
CA ARG A 301 16.99 -20.10 -4.95
C ARG A 301 17.02 -19.33 -3.62
N SER A 302 18.16 -19.33 -2.92
CA SER A 302 18.18 -18.92 -1.50
C SER A 302 18.36 -17.41 -1.26
N TRP A 303 18.62 -16.61 -2.30
CA TRP A 303 19.03 -15.19 -2.15
C TRP A 303 18.11 -14.19 -2.88
N ARG A 304 16.98 -14.63 -3.45
CA ARG A 304 15.99 -13.78 -4.14
C ARG A 304 15.29 -12.73 -3.25
N TRP A 305 15.33 -12.88 -1.93
CA TRP A 305 14.65 -11.97 -1.00
C TRP A 305 15.44 -10.68 -0.72
N VAL A 306 16.74 -10.65 -1.00
CA VAL A 306 17.61 -9.50 -0.65
C VAL A 306 17.38 -8.31 -1.59
N SER A 307 17.03 -8.53 -2.87
CA SER A 307 16.63 -7.44 -3.78
C SER A 307 15.22 -6.90 -3.50
N ARG A 308 14.40 -7.64 -2.74
CA ARG A 308 13.02 -7.26 -2.39
C ARG A 308 12.91 -6.24 -1.26
N VAL A 309 13.94 -6.08 -0.44
CA VAL A 309 13.88 -5.23 0.77
C VAL A 309 14.47 -3.84 0.56
N CYS A 310 15.36 -3.66 -0.42
CA CYS A 310 16.09 -2.39 -0.62
C CYS A 310 15.68 -1.69 -1.93
N ASN A 311 14.47 -1.14 -2.01
CA ASN A 311 14.12 -0.18 -3.05
C ASN A 311 14.25 1.27 -2.53
N LEU A 312 15.50 1.70 -2.29
CA LEU A 312 15.87 3.03 -1.79
C LEU A 312 15.56 4.19 -2.78
N ARG A 313 15.21 3.87 -4.03
CA ARG A 313 14.80 4.87 -5.03
C ARG A 313 13.44 5.50 -4.71
N GLU A 314 12.54 4.75 -4.07
CA GLU A 314 11.20 5.21 -3.70
C GLU A 314 11.24 6.15 -2.49
N LEU A 315 12.11 5.86 -1.51
CA LEU A 315 12.32 6.73 -0.34
C LEU A 315 12.99 8.05 -0.73
N ARG A 316 13.90 8.02 -1.72
CA ARG A 316 14.58 9.21 -2.24
C ARG A 316 13.64 10.13 -3.01
N ARG A 317 12.69 9.58 -3.78
CA ARG A 317 11.63 10.37 -4.45
C ARG A 317 10.73 11.07 -3.44
N ARG A 318 10.30 10.39 -2.36
CA ARG A 318 9.47 10.97 -1.29
C ARG A 318 10.16 12.07 -0.46
N LEU A 319 11.49 12.04 -0.37
CA LEU A 319 12.27 13.09 0.30
C LEU A 319 12.49 14.33 -0.58
N GLN A 320 12.48 14.19 -1.91
CA GLN A 320 12.72 15.30 -2.83
C GLN A 320 11.47 16.17 -3.07
N THR A 321 10.26 15.62 -2.93
CA THR A 321 9.00 16.39 -3.05
C THR A 321 8.64 17.22 -1.81
N ARG A 322 9.48 17.21 -0.76
CA ARG A 322 9.20 17.88 0.52
C ARG A 322 10.14 19.06 0.81
N ARG A 323 10.46 19.88 -0.19
CA ARG A 323 11.01 21.23 0.01
C ARG A 323 9.85 22.24 0.10
N PRO A 324 9.58 22.84 1.27
CA PRO A 324 8.76 24.04 1.35
C PRO A 324 9.64 25.27 1.09
N GLU A 325 9.20 26.13 0.17
CA GLU A 325 9.64 27.52 0.13
C GLU A 325 8.99 28.30 1.29
N ASP A 326 9.83 29.10 1.94
CA ASP A 326 9.63 30.24 2.84
C ASP A 326 8.43 30.36 3.82
N GLY A 327 8.80 30.58 5.08
CA GLY A 327 8.38 31.79 5.81
C GLY A 327 7.09 31.72 6.63
N GLY A 328 7.22 31.48 7.94
CA GLY A 328 6.16 31.82 8.91
C GLY A 328 6.25 31.08 10.24
N ASN A 329 6.86 31.73 11.24
CA ASN A 329 6.79 31.31 12.65
C ASN A 329 5.32 31.14 13.08
N ASN A 330 4.91 29.91 13.37
CA ASN A 330 3.73 29.64 14.21
C ASN A 330 4.00 28.40 15.07
N VAL A 331 4.33 28.64 16.33
CA VAL A 331 4.48 27.62 17.36
C VAL A 331 3.09 27.12 17.73
N VAL A 332 2.72 25.93 17.25
CA VAL A 332 1.47 25.27 17.66
C VAL A 332 1.75 24.47 18.93
N HIS A 333 1.23 24.95 20.05
CA HIS A 333 1.17 24.21 21.32
C HIS A 333 0.37 22.91 21.12
N VAL A 334 1.04 21.77 21.24
CA VAL A 334 0.37 20.46 21.31
C VAL A 334 -0.20 20.29 22.72
N LYS A 335 -1.52 20.50 22.85
CA LYS A 335 -2.29 20.08 24.02
C LYS A 335 -2.30 18.54 24.08
N GLN A 336 -1.65 18.00 25.09
CA GLN A 336 -1.63 16.57 25.42
C GLN A 336 -3.06 16.12 25.78
N LYS A 337 -3.73 15.37 24.89
CA LYS A 337 -5.01 14.72 25.20
C LYS A 337 -4.72 13.47 26.04
N LEU A 338 -5.12 13.51 27.31
CA LEU A 338 -5.15 12.36 28.21
C LEU A 338 -6.23 11.38 27.71
N TYR A 339 -5.85 10.16 27.36
CA TYR A 339 -6.80 9.05 27.17
C TYR A 339 -7.09 8.44 28.54
N HIS A 340 -8.33 8.61 29.04
CA HIS A 340 -8.85 7.82 30.15
C HIS A 340 -9.32 6.47 29.62
N ASN A 341 -8.59 5.40 29.93
CA ASN A 341 -9.10 4.04 29.76
C ASN A 341 -10.02 3.71 30.93
N GLY A 342 -11.33 3.70 30.66
CA GLY A 342 -12.34 3.24 31.61
C GLY A 342 -12.28 1.72 31.78
N HIS A 343 -12.05 1.27 33.01
CA HIS A 343 -12.50 -0.03 33.49
C HIS A 343 -13.18 0.15 34.86
N PRO A 344 -14.29 -0.55 35.13
CA PRO A 344 -15.07 -0.39 36.35
C PRO A 344 -14.38 -1.01 37.57
N SER A 345 -14.51 -0.38 38.73
CA SER A 345 -13.96 -0.87 39.99
C SER A 345 -14.74 -2.07 40.54
N PRO A 346 -14.09 -3.08 41.13
CA PRO A 346 -14.79 -4.09 41.93
C PRO A 346 -15.04 -3.55 43.34
N ARG A 347 -16.31 -3.52 43.73
CA ARG A 347 -16.75 -3.37 45.12
C ARG A 347 -16.63 -4.70 45.88
N ARG A 348 -16.26 -4.59 47.16
CA ARG A 348 -16.37 -5.55 48.28
C ARG A 348 -15.39 -6.74 48.26
N LEU A 349 -14.45 -6.74 49.20
CA LEU A 349 -14.56 -7.42 50.49
C LEU A 349 -13.59 -6.79 51.50
#